data_AF-A0A9W6Z8W9-F1
#
_entry.id   AF-A0A9W6Z8W9-F1
#
_cell.length_a   1.000
_cell.length_b   1.000
_cell.length_c   1.000
_cell.angle_alpha   90.00
_cell.angle_beta   90.00
_cell.angle_gamma   90.00
#
_symmetry.space_group_name_H-M   'P 1'
#
loop_
_entity.id
_entity.type
_entity.pdbx_description
1 polymer ?
#
loop_
_entity_poly.entity_id
_entity_poly.type
_entity_poly.pdbx_seq_one_letter_code
_entity_poly.pdbx_strand_id
1 'polypeptide(L)'
;MDTDTEFLRTRNVSYYRNFFPDDAGWDYPTSIDNMVKQWHSIERAWGAMQAAEITSNMMYSRVGLFRLDVFYTNEVDLLDGDAVVPDWHSFGGINDRIFYGSRFNANIWATHRFRKLPDYVTETGIKGIKSEKFMKFLMRDVPLTRKRICFRRVRANGDIRFEREDGVDLCAPWNKGIPGVP
;
A
#
# COMPACT_ATOMS: atom_id res chain seq x y z
N MET A 1 2.78 -1.96 21.16
CA MET A 1 1.93 -1.22 20.22
C MET A 1 2.33 0.23 20.33
N ASP A 2 2.70 0.87 19.21
CA ASP A 2 3.17 2.25 19.24
C ASP A 2 2.05 3.19 19.70
N THR A 3 2.39 4.17 20.53
CA THR A 3 1.46 5.21 20.94
C THR A 3 1.54 6.40 19.98
N ASP A 4 0.51 7.25 19.95
CA ASP A 4 0.57 8.51 19.17
C ASP A 4 1.78 9.37 19.59
N THR A 5 2.14 9.37 20.87
CA THR A 5 3.34 10.06 21.38
C THR A 5 4.63 9.51 20.75
N GLU A 6 4.77 8.19 20.67
CA GLU A 6 5.95 7.56 20.04
C GLU A 6 6.03 7.85 18.54
N PHE A 7 4.89 7.83 17.86
CA PHE A 7 4.77 8.20 16.45
C PHE A 7 5.23 9.64 16.21
N LEU A 8 4.70 10.60 16.98
CA LEU A 8 5.05 12.02 16.87
C LEU A 8 6.51 12.32 17.23
N ARG A 9 7.10 11.54 18.16
CA ARG A 9 8.52 11.63 18.47
C ARG A 9 9.41 11.14 17.32
N THR A 10 8.94 10.13 16.59
CA THR A 10 9.73 9.47 15.53
C THR A 10 9.59 10.17 14.18
N ARG A 11 8.44 10.83 13.92
CA ARG A 11 8.14 11.42 12.61
C ARG A 11 7.86 12.91 12.74
N ASN A 12 8.56 13.71 11.92
CA ASN A 12 8.23 15.12 11.73
C ASN A 12 6.99 15.25 10.84
N VAL A 13 5.80 15.09 11.42
CA VAL A 13 4.53 15.13 10.68
C VAL A 13 4.33 16.49 10.00
N SER A 14 4.74 17.58 10.65
CA SER A 14 4.67 18.94 10.08
C SER A 14 5.47 19.09 8.79
N TYR A 15 6.63 18.43 8.68
CA TYR A 15 7.38 18.40 7.43
C TYR A 15 6.57 17.74 6.30
N TYR A 16 5.91 16.61 6.58
CA TYR A 16 5.15 15.87 5.57
C TYR A 16 3.86 16.59 5.13
N ARG A 17 3.26 17.41 6.00
CA ARG A 17 2.09 18.23 5.68
C ARG A 17 2.36 19.24 4.56
N ASN A 18 3.61 19.65 4.34
CA ASN A 18 3.98 20.50 3.20
C ASN A 18 3.74 19.85 1.83
N PHE A 19 3.52 18.53 1.80
CA PHE A 19 3.25 17.77 0.59
C PHE A 19 1.78 17.31 0.50
N PHE A 20 0.87 17.99 1.18
CA PHE A 20 -0.57 17.73 1.05
C PHE A 20 -1.04 17.95 -0.40
N PRO A 21 -1.77 16.99 -1.01
CA PRO A 21 -2.44 17.22 -2.27
C PRO A 21 -3.68 18.08 -2.06
N ASP A 22 -3.68 19.29 -2.61
CA ASP A 22 -4.85 20.17 -2.62
C ASP A 22 -5.86 19.68 -3.68
N ASP A 23 -6.51 18.55 -3.39
CA ASP A 23 -7.41 17.83 -4.31
C ASP A 23 -8.72 17.42 -3.63
N ALA A 24 -9.77 17.26 -4.43
CA ALA A 24 -11.08 16.81 -3.98
C ALA A 24 -10.97 15.44 -3.28
N GLY A 25 -11.49 15.35 -2.06
CA GLY A 25 -11.50 14.12 -1.24
C GLY A 25 -10.37 14.01 -0.22
N TRP A 26 -9.47 14.99 -0.14
CA TRP A 26 -8.49 15.09 0.94
C TRP A 26 -8.93 16.13 1.98
N ASP A 27 -8.81 15.79 3.26
CA ASP A 27 -9.09 16.69 4.38
C ASP A 27 -7.77 17.06 5.07
N TYR A 28 -7.45 18.35 5.15
CA TYR A 28 -6.21 18.81 5.77
C TYR A 28 -6.39 19.08 7.27
N PRO A 29 -5.52 18.58 8.17
CA PRO A 29 -4.36 17.70 7.91
C PRO A 29 -4.68 16.21 8.00
N THR A 30 -5.94 15.83 8.28
CA THR A 30 -6.36 14.46 8.59
C THR A 30 -5.87 13.42 7.58
N SER A 31 -6.08 13.66 6.29
CA SER A 31 -5.74 12.68 5.23
C SER A 31 -4.23 12.47 5.07
N ILE A 32 -3.43 13.54 5.13
CA ILE A 32 -1.96 13.42 5.05
C ILE A 32 -1.38 12.79 6.32
N ASP A 33 -1.89 13.15 7.49
CA ASP A 33 -1.45 12.55 8.76
C ASP A 33 -1.76 11.05 8.78
N ASN A 34 -2.95 10.65 8.31
CA ASN A 34 -3.33 9.23 8.20
C ASN A 34 -2.42 8.47 7.23
N MET A 35 -2.06 9.07 6.09
CA MET A 35 -1.12 8.47 5.15
C MET A 35 0.28 8.28 5.77
N VAL A 36 0.79 9.29 6.48
CA VAL A 36 2.07 9.22 7.21
C VAL A 36 2.02 8.14 8.30
N LYS A 37 0.91 8.04 9.04
CA LYS A 37 0.70 6.96 10.04
C LYS A 37 0.68 5.58 9.37
N GLN A 38 0.03 5.44 8.22
CA GLN A 38 0.01 4.19 7.46
C GLN A 38 1.43 3.77 7.04
N TRP A 39 2.21 4.69 6.46
CA TRP A 39 3.59 4.42 6.06
C TRP A 39 4.48 4.06 7.26
N HIS A 40 4.31 4.76 8.37
CA HIS A 40 4.99 4.45 9.62
C HIS A 40 4.66 3.03 10.10
N SER A 41 3.38 2.65 10.10
CA SER A 41 2.93 1.31 10.50
C SER A 41 3.56 0.21 9.63
N ILE A 42 3.67 0.44 8.32
CA ILE A 42 4.33 -0.51 7.39
C ILE A 42 5.82 -0.66 7.74
N GLU A 43 6.55 0.44 7.96
CA GLU A 43 7.97 0.38 8.36
C GLU A 43 8.18 -0.32 9.71
N ARG A 44 7.26 -0.15 10.66
CA ARG A 44 7.31 -0.82 11.97
C ARG A 44 7.02 -2.32 11.85
N ALA A 45 6.05 -2.71 11.03
CA ALA A 45 5.78 -4.11 10.73
C ALA A 45 7.01 -4.78 10.07
N TRP A 46 7.65 -4.10 9.13
CA TRP A 46 8.92 -4.55 8.53
C TRP A 46 10.03 -4.69 9.58
N GLY A 47 10.23 -3.70 10.45
CA GLY A 47 11.21 -3.76 11.52
C GLY A 47 10.97 -4.91 12.51
N ALA A 48 9.71 -5.18 12.86
CA ALA A 48 9.34 -6.32 13.70
C ALA A 48 9.67 -7.67 13.02
N MET A 49 9.41 -7.78 11.71
CA MET A 49 9.81 -8.95 10.93
C MET A 49 11.33 -9.15 10.96
N GLN A 50 12.12 -8.09 10.74
CA GLN A 50 13.59 -8.16 10.79
C GLN A 50 14.11 -8.55 12.17
N ALA A 51 13.52 -8.04 13.25
CA ALA A 51 13.89 -8.45 14.61
C ALA A 51 13.62 -9.94 14.84
N ALA A 52 12.53 -10.47 14.28
CA ALA A 52 12.26 -11.90 14.29
C ALA A 52 13.27 -12.71 13.46
N GLU A 53 13.70 -12.22 12.29
CA GLU A 53 14.76 -12.85 11.48
C GLU A 53 16.06 -12.99 12.28
N ILE A 54 16.46 -11.92 12.99
CA ILE A 54 17.67 -11.91 13.83
C ILE A 54 17.53 -12.90 15.00
N THR A 55 16.39 -12.88 15.69
CA THR A 55 16.15 -13.73 16.87
C THR A 55 16.10 -15.21 16.50
N SER A 56 15.51 -15.54 15.35
CA SER A 56 15.38 -16.91 14.86
C SER A 56 16.57 -17.39 14.03
N ASN A 57 17.50 -16.49 13.67
CA ASN A 57 18.57 -16.72 12.70
C ASN A 57 18.05 -17.32 11.37
N MET A 58 16.86 -16.91 10.95
CA MET A 58 16.21 -17.36 9.71
C MET A 58 15.70 -16.15 8.94
N MET A 59 16.21 -15.98 7.73
CA MET A 59 15.79 -14.91 6.83
C MET A 59 14.59 -15.35 6.00
N TYR A 60 13.59 -14.49 5.86
CA TYR A 60 12.47 -14.76 4.98
C TYR A 60 12.91 -14.59 3.52
N SER A 61 12.70 -15.59 2.67
CA SER A 61 12.94 -15.43 1.22
C SER A 61 11.78 -14.71 0.53
N ARG A 62 10.57 -14.89 1.06
CA ARG A 62 9.30 -14.34 0.55
C ARG A 62 8.57 -13.61 1.66
N VAL A 63 8.01 -12.45 1.33
CA VAL A 63 7.30 -11.60 2.29
C VAL A 63 5.99 -11.14 1.66
N GLY A 64 4.91 -11.20 2.45
CA GLY A 64 3.63 -10.58 2.14
C GLY A 64 3.33 -9.46 3.14
N LEU A 65 2.91 -8.30 2.63
CA LEU A 65 2.53 -7.12 3.38
C LEU A 65 1.05 -6.86 3.11
N PHE A 66 0.22 -7.16 4.10
CA PHE A 66 -1.23 -7.15 4.01
C PHE A 66 -1.82 -6.13 4.97
N ARG A 67 -2.78 -5.33 4.50
CA ARG A 67 -3.59 -4.50 5.40
C ARG A 67 -4.47 -5.37 6.29
N LEU A 68 -4.62 -4.95 7.56
CA LEU A 68 -5.44 -5.63 8.56
C LEU A 68 -6.93 -5.29 8.45
N ASP A 69 -7.31 -4.19 7.79
CA ASP A 69 -8.70 -3.78 7.58
C ASP A 69 -9.32 -4.42 6.33
N VAL A 70 -8.84 -5.60 5.95
CA VAL A 70 -9.11 -6.24 4.67
C VAL A 70 -9.34 -7.74 4.85
N PHE A 71 -10.42 -8.25 4.27
CA PHE A 71 -10.74 -9.66 4.16
C PHE A 71 -10.42 -10.15 2.75
N TYR A 72 -9.38 -10.97 2.61
CA TYR A 72 -8.99 -11.59 1.34
C TYR A 72 -9.90 -12.79 1.07
N THR A 73 -10.63 -12.78 -0.05
CA THR A 73 -11.60 -13.86 -0.33
C THR A 73 -10.97 -15.06 -1.02
N ASN A 74 -9.79 -14.88 -1.59
CA ASN A 74 -9.04 -15.90 -2.31
C ASN A 74 -7.68 -16.11 -1.62
N GLU A 75 -7.13 -17.31 -1.79
CA GLU A 75 -5.78 -17.61 -1.37
C GLU A 75 -4.76 -16.71 -2.08
N VAL A 76 -3.70 -16.34 -1.37
CA VAL A 76 -2.58 -15.56 -1.90
C VAL A 76 -1.34 -16.43 -1.83
N ASP A 77 -0.85 -16.86 -3.00
CA ASP A 77 0.41 -17.59 -3.10
C ASP A 77 1.59 -16.61 -3.15
N LEU A 78 2.41 -16.60 -2.08
CA LEU A 78 3.60 -15.76 -2.00
C LEU A 78 4.71 -16.19 -2.98
N LEU A 79 4.63 -17.39 -3.54
CA LEU A 79 5.57 -17.90 -4.54
C LEU A 79 5.23 -17.40 -5.95
N ASP A 80 4.05 -16.81 -6.14
CA ASP A 80 3.51 -16.45 -7.44
C ASP A 80 3.99 -15.07 -7.94
N GLY A 81 5.32 -14.86 -7.94
CA GLY A 81 5.99 -13.67 -8.47
C GLY A 81 6.88 -12.92 -7.48
N ASP A 82 7.90 -12.20 -7.97
CA ASP A 82 8.90 -11.54 -7.12
C ASP A 82 8.49 -10.15 -6.61
N ALA A 83 7.46 -9.53 -7.20
CA ALA A 83 6.88 -8.27 -6.75
C ALA A 83 5.46 -8.15 -7.31
N VAL A 84 4.46 -8.46 -6.50
CA VAL A 84 3.07 -8.53 -6.91
C VAL A 84 2.20 -7.52 -6.18
N VAL A 85 1.34 -6.87 -6.94
CA VAL A 85 0.36 -5.87 -6.47
C VAL A 85 -0.98 -6.11 -7.17
N PRO A 86 -2.10 -5.58 -6.64
CA PRO A 86 -3.38 -5.64 -7.32
C PRO A 86 -3.36 -4.92 -8.66
N ASP A 87 -4.13 -5.42 -9.62
CA ASP A 87 -4.28 -4.86 -10.97
C ASP A 87 -5.34 -3.76 -11.08
N TRP A 88 -6.19 -3.58 -10.07
CA TRP A 88 -7.25 -2.58 -10.02
C TRP A 88 -6.85 -1.28 -9.31
N HIS A 89 -7.64 -0.23 -9.51
CA HIS A 89 -7.36 1.22 -9.47
C HIS A 89 -6.94 1.84 -10.82
N SER A 90 -7.93 2.47 -11.44
CA SER A 90 -7.97 3.06 -12.79
C SER A 90 -7.28 4.43 -12.98
N PHE A 91 -6.62 4.99 -11.96
CA PHE A 91 -6.01 6.34 -12.04
C PHE A 91 -4.52 6.35 -12.43
N GLY A 92 -4.03 5.30 -13.10
CA GLY A 92 -2.68 5.23 -13.62
C GLY A 92 -1.57 5.07 -12.56
N GLY A 93 -1.92 4.69 -11.33
CA GLY A 93 -1.03 4.45 -10.19
C GLY A 93 -0.83 2.96 -9.86
N ILE A 94 -0.43 2.69 -8.62
CA ILE A 94 -0.33 1.35 -8.03
C ILE A 94 -1.11 1.31 -6.72
N ASN A 95 -1.95 0.28 -6.55
CA ASN A 95 -2.67 0.04 -5.31
C ASN A 95 -1.69 -0.26 -4.16
N ASP A 96 -1.82 0.45 -3.04
CA ASP A 96 -0.89 0.38 -1.92
C ASP A 96 -1.32 -0.60 -0.80
N ARG A 97 -2.44 -1.32 -0.99
CA ARG A 97 -3.12 -2.08 0.08
C ARG A 97 -2.54 -3.47 0.34
N ILE A 98 -1.87 -4.05 -0.65
CA ILE A 98 -1.21 -5.35 -0.56
C ILE A 98 0.03 -5.36 -1.44
N PHE A 99 1.06 -6.03 -0.94
CA PHE A 99 2.24 -6.41 -1.71
C PHE A 99 2.69 -7.81 -1.30
N TYR A 100 3.16 -8.61 -2.24
CA TYR A 100 3.94 -9.81 -1.90
C TYR A 100 5.04 -10.09 -2.91
N GLY A 101 6.06 -10.84 -2.50
CA GLY A 101 7.11 -11.30 -3.39
C GLY A 101 8.43 -11.52 -2.67
N SER A 102 9.54 -11.24 -3.35
CA SER A 102 10.88 -11.38 -2.79
C SER A 102 11.08 -10.43 -1.61
N ARG A 103 11.87 -10.84 -0.63
CA ARG A 103 12.28 -9.97 0.50
C ARG A 103 12.89 -8.66 0.03
N PHE A 104 13.69 -8.69 -1.04
CA PHE A 104 14.33 -7.50 -1.60
C PHE A 104 13.30 -6.46 -2.07
N ASN A 105 12.32 -6.88 -2.87
CA ASN A 105 11.28 -5.98 -3.36
C ASN A 105 10.31 -5.55 -2.25
N ALA A 106 10.03 -6.44 -1.28
CA ALA A 106 9.24 -6.10 -0.10
C ALA A 106 9.91 -5.02 0.76
N ASN A 107 11.24 -5.04 0.88
CA ASN A 107 11.99 -4.01 1.59
C ASN A 107 11.82 -2.64 0.93
N ILE A 108 11.94 -2.56 -0.40
CA ILE A 108 11.71 -1.34 -1.18
C ILE A 108 10.29 -0.83 -0.93
N TRP A 109 9.31 -1.72 -1.10
CA TRP A 109 7.90 -1.40 -0.88
C TRP A 109 7.63 -0.89 0.54
N ALA A 110 8.24 -1.48 1.57
CA ALA A 110 7.97 -1.15 2.95
C ALA A 110 8.66 0.14 3.43
N THR A 111 9.92 0.36 3.02
CA THR A 111 10.82 1.30 3.72
C THR A 111 11.24 2.53 2.92
N HIS A 112 10.96 2.58 1.62
CA HIS A 112 11.49 3.68 0.80
C HIS A 112 10.60 4.93 0.78
N ARG A 113 9.35 4.86 1.25
CA ARG A 113 8.37 5.96 1.12
C ARG A 113 8.87 7.28 1.70
N PHE A 114 9.32 7.31 2.95
CA PHE A 114 9.76 8.57 3.56
C PHE A 114 11.01 9.15 2.89
N ARG A 115 11.96 8.28 2.53
CA ARG A 115 13.23 8.68 1.92
C ARG A 115 13.07 9.17 0.47
N LYS A 116 12.17 8.56 -0.30
CA LYS A 116 11.96 8.86 -1.72
C LYS A 116 10.97 9.98 -1.98
N LEU A 117 10.39 10.53 -0.93
CA LEU A 117 9.41 11.57 -1.07
C LEU A 117 9.96 12.89 -1.65
N PRO A 118 11.12 13.40 -1.20
CA PRO A 118 11.72 14.59 -1.81
C PRO A 118 12.05 14.37 -3.29
N ASP A 119 12.65 13.22 -3.62
CA ASP A 119 12.96 12.82 -5.01
C ASP A 119 11.69 12.87 -5.88
N TYR A 120 10.58 12.32 -5.40
CA TYR A 120 9.30 12.34 -6.13
C TYR A 120 8.83 13.76 -6.43
N VAL A 121 8.85 14.64 -5.44
CA VAL A 121 8.37 16.01 -5.59
C VAL A 121 9.27 16.80 -6.52
N THR A 122 10.60 16.64 -6.39
CA THR A 122 11.58 17.30 -7.26
C THR A 122 11.49 16.80 -8.70
N GLU A 123 11.45 15.49 -8.92
CA GLU A 123 11.45 14.91 -10.26
C GLU A 123 10.13 15.11 -11.02
N THR A 124 9.00 15.08 -10.31
CA THR A 124 7.68 15.21 -10.96
C THR A 124 7.18 16.65 -11.05
N GLY A 125 7.71 17.56 -10.22
CA GLY A 125 7.21 18.93 -10.09
C GLY A 125 5.80 19.02 -9.52
N ILE A 126 5.21 17.91 -9.04
CA ILE A 126 3.84 17.87 -8.52
C ILE A 126 3.82 18.40 -7.09
N LYS A 127 2.98 19.42 -6.85
CA LYS A 127 2.65 19.90 -5.52
C LYS A 127 1.59 18.99 -4.90
N GLY A 128 2.04 18.01 -4.12
CA GLY A 128 1.15 17.13 -3.36
C GLY A 128 1.25 15.65 -3.71
N ILE A 129 1.02 14.79 -2.72
CA ILE A 129 1.23 13.35 -2.86
C ILE A 129 -0.09 12.61 -2.91
N LYS A 130 -0.33 11.89 -4.00
CA LYS A 130 -1.31 10.81 -4.04
C LYS A 130 -0.60 9.48 -3.81
N SER A 131 -1.05 8.67 -2.86
CA SER A 131 -0.36 7.42 -2.46
C SER A 131 -0.09 6.53 -3.68
N GLU A 132 -1.08 6.34 -4.54
CA GLU A 132 -1.00 5.42 -5.68
C GLU A 132 0.00 5.89 -6.75
N LYS A 133 0.06 7.20 -7.01
CA LYS A 133 1.05 7.78 -7.94
C LYS A 133 2.45 7.74 -7.35
N PHE A 134 2.57 8.00 -6.06
CA PHE A 134 3.84 7.92 -5.37
C PHE A 134 4.37 6.48 -5.30
N MET A 135 3.50 5.49 -5.07
CA MET A 135 3.87 4.08 -5.14
C MET A 135 4.33 3.67 -6.53
N LYS A 136 3.71 4.21 -7.59
CA LYS A 136 4.19 4.02 -8.96
C LYS A 136 5.60 4.56 -9.17
N PHE A 137 5.87 5.76 -8.68
CA PHE A 137 7.21 6.33 -8.72
C PHE A 137 8.20 5.47 -7.93
N LEU A 138 7.83 5.05 -6.72
CA LEU A 138 8.68 4.28 -5.81
C LEU A 138 9.13 2.94 -6.42
N MET A 139 8.23 2.29 -7.16
CA MET A 139 8.42 0.96 -7.71
C MET A 139 8.74 0.95 -9.21
N ARG A 140 9.06 2.10 -9.81
CA ARG A 140 9.33 2.23 -11.25
C ARG A 140 10.47 1.35 -11.75
N ASP A 141 11.43 1.06 -10.87
CA ASP A 141 12.62 0.25 -11.16
C ASP A 141 12.46 -1.22 -10.71
N VAL A 142 11.24 -1.61 -10.29
CA VAL A 142 10.91 -2.98 -9.86
C VAL A 142 10.02 -3.62 -10.92
N PRO A 143 10.33 -4.85 -11.40
CA PRO A 143 9.50 -5.56 -12.38
C PRO A 143 8.22 -6.08 -11.72
N LEU A 144 7.23 -5.20 -11.62
CA LEU A 144 5.96 -5.51 -10.97
C LEU A 144 5.08 -6.41 -11.82
N THR A 145 4.54 -7.45 -11.19
CA THR A 145 3.44 -8.25 -11.72
C THR A 145 2.14 -7.73 -11.13
N ARG A 146 1.21 -7.31 -11.98
CA ARG A 146 -0.14 -6.91 -11.55
C ARG A 146 -1.05 -8.12 -11.62
N LYS A 147 -1.79 -8.40 -10.56
CA LYS A 147 -2.72 -9.53 -10.51
C LYS A 147 -4.07 -9.14 -9.99
N ARG A 148 -5.07 -9.87 -10.46
CA ARG A 148 -6.42 -9.76 -9.96
C ARG A 148 -6.52 -10.37 -8.56
N ILE A 149 -6.41 -9.51 -7.57
CA ILE A 149 -6.51 -9.87 -6.16
C ILE A 149 -7.78 -9.24 -5.63
N CYS A 150 -8.72 -10.06 -5.18
CA CYS A 150 -9.94 -9.55 -4.56
C CYS A 150 -9.79 -9.52 -3.05
N PHE A 151 -10.29 -8.42 -2.47
CA PHE A 151 -10.50 -8.34 -1.04
C PHE A 151 -11.66 -7.41 -0.70
N ARG A 152 -12.20 -7.52 0.52
CA ARG A 152 -13.31 -6.72 1.02
C ARG A 152 -12.87 -5.94 2.24
N ARG A 153 -13.24 -4.67 2.34
CA ARG A 153 -12.86 -3.85 3.49
C ARG A 153 -13.65 -4.25 4.72
N VAL A 154 -12.96 -4.47 5.83
CA VAL A 154 -13.55 -4.74 7.14
C VAL A 154 -13.53 -3.47 7.97
N ARG A 155 -14.68 -3.07 8.50
CA ARG A 155 -14.81 -1.92 9.40
C ARG A 155 -14.45 -2.33 10.82
N ALA A 156 -14.17 -1.33 11.68
CA ALA A 156 -13.82 -1.57 13.07
C ALA A 156 -14.93 -2.28 13.87
N ASN A 157 -16.18 -2.17 13.43
CA ASN A 157 -17.33 -2.88 14.01
C ASN A 157 -17.55 -4.29 13.41
N GLY A 158 -16.66 -4.76 12.54
CA GLY A 158 -16.76 -6.06 11.86
C GLY A 158 -17.54 -6.04 10.54
N ASP A 159 -18.14 -4.90 10.15
CA ASP A 159 -18.90 -4.84 8.90
C ASP A 159 -18.00 -5.01 7.69
N ILE A 160 -18.35 -5.95 6.82
CA ILE A 160 -17.68 -6.17 5.54
C ILE A 160 -18.38 -5.34 4.47
N ARG A 161 -17.66 -4.39 3.88
CA ARG A 161 -18.16 -3.62 2.73
C ARG A 161 -17.66 -4.23 1.43
N PHE A 162 -18.58 -4.38 0.48
CA PHE A 162 -18.27 -4.74 -0.89
C PHE A 162 -17.57 -3.56 -1.56
N GLU A 163 -16.33 -3.75 -1.98
CA GLU A 163 -15.68 -2.77 -2.86
C GLU A 163 -16.30 -2.93 -4.25
N ARG A 164 -16.84 -1.83 -4.76
CA ARG A 164 -17.35 -1.73 -6.12
C ARG A 164 -16.50 -0.72 -6.87
N GLU A 165 -15.92 -1.11 -8.00
CA GLU A 165 -15.37 -0.18 -8.98
C GLU A 165 -16.41 -0.08 -10.10
N ASP A 166 -16.88 1.14 -10.39
CA ASP A 166 -17.94 1.42 -11.38
C ASP A 166 -19.24 0.60 -11.20
N GLY A 167 -19.58 0.29 -9.94
CA GLY A 167 -20.77 -0.50 -9.59
C GLY A 167 -20.60 -2.02 -9.70
N VAL A 168 -19.43 -2.50 -10.13
CA VAL A 168 -19.10 -3.93 -10.25
C VAL A 168 -18.35 -4.40 -9.01
N ASP A 169 -18.79 -5.50 -8.39
CA ASP A 169 -18.06 -6.14 -7.31
C ASP A 169 -16.71 -6.63 -7.83
N LEU A 170 -15.61 -6.07 -7.30
CA LEU A 170 -14.23 -6.44 -7.67
C LEU A 170 -13.96 -7.94 -7.48
N CYS A 171 -14.74 -8.55 -6.59
CA CYS A 171 -14.68 -9.95 -6.20
C CYS A 171 -15.66 -10.85 -6.95
N ALA A 172 -16.48 -10.33 -7.86
CA ALA A 172 -17.38 -11.15 -8.65
C ALA A 172 -16.59 -12.07 -9.60
N PRO A 173 -16.99 -13.35 -9.74
CA PRO A 173 -16.48 -14.21 -10.80
C PRO A 173 -16.80 -13.59 -12.17
N TRP A 174 -15.87 -13.62 -13.12
CA TRP A 174 -16.05 -13.12 -14.51
C TRP A 174 -17.09 -13.91 -15.33
N ASN A 175 -17.84 -14.83 -14.72
CA ASN A 175 -18.83 -15.67 -15.41
C ASN A 175 -20.18 -14.98 -15.68
N LYS A 176 -20.29 -13.67 -15.43
CA LYS A 176 -21.36 -12.86 -16.02
C LYS A 176 -20.72 -11.97 -17.06
N GLY A 177 -20.79 -12.42 -18.32
CA GLY A 177 -20.27 -11.70 -19.48
C GLY A 177 -20.63 -10.23 -19.42
N ILE A 178 -19.59 -9.40 -19.35
CA ILE A 178 -19.70 -7.98 -19.63
C ILE A 178 -19.73 -7.89 -21.16
N PRO A 179 -20.85 -7.49 -21.79
CA PRO A 179 -20.85 -7.22 -23.22
C PRO A 179 -20.04 -5.95 -23.45
N GLY A 180 -18.99 -6.02 -24.27
CA GLY A 180 -18.45 -4.84 -24.94
C GLY A 180 -17.22 -4.18 -24.30
N VAL A 181 -16.18 -4.94 -23.96
CA VAL A 181 -14.82 -4.40 -23.99
C VAL A 181 -14.07 -5.17 -25.10
N PRO A 182 -13.58 -4.48 -26.15
CA PRO A 182 -12.95 -5.12 -27.31
C PRO A 182 -11.68 -5.90 -26.97
#